data_AF-A0A6N9I530-F1
#
_entry.id   AF-A0A6N9I530-F1
#
_cell.length_a   1.000
_cell.length_b   1.000
_cell.length_c   1.000
_cell.angle_alpha   90.00
_cell.angle_beta   90.00
_cell.angle_gamma   90.00
#
_symmetry.space_group_name_H-M   'P 1'
#
loop_
_entity.id
_entity.type
_entity.pdbx_description
1 polymer ?
#
loop_
_entity_poly.entity_id
_entity_poly.type
_entity_poly.pdbx_seq_one_letter_code
_entity_poly.pdbx_strand_id
1 'polypeptide(L)'
;MTTNKRALVLENGSVYWGEGFGADRDAMGELVFNTGMTGYQESLTDLSYRGQLLTFTYPLIGNYGINAVDFESLKPAASAVIVHEVATQPSNWRATQSLPEWAQTMGLPGLTGVDTRTLTKEIRSLGTVRAALVDAPADDIFEKLKSFEQPDLVEQATTKSVYVAPNTGLNVALIDFGMKNSILRALAKRQINVTVFPADTDAETILNTHPDGVLLSNGPGDPRTMTSCLKQIRTLETRVPLMGICLGHQLFALANGAETFKMHEGHRGFNHAVKNLKTGHLAFTSQNHGYAVDAASVTGTSLVVTHEEVNDHTVEGLRLTGQSAFSVQFHPDAAPGPHDAEDLFDHFVDLMTQKGAPQHA
;
A
#
# COMPACT_ATOMS: atom_id res chain seq x y z
N MET A 1 -26.01 -20.39 14.15
CA MET A 1 -25.44 -19.95 12.86
C MET A 1 -25.06 -21.21 12.11
N THR A 2 -25.59 -21.43 10.90
CA THR A 2 -25.12 -22.52 10.04
C THR A 2 -23.63 -22.32 9.80
N THR A 3 -22.81 -23.23 10.30
CA THR A 3 -21.36 -23.25 10.09
C THR A 3 -21.09 -23.52 8.61
N ASN A 4 -21.02 -22.48 7.78
CA ASN A 4 -20.60 -22.61 6.39
C ASN A 4 -19.10 -22.91 6.39
N LYS A 5 -18.78 -24.21 6.36
CA LYS A 5 -17.40 -24.67 6.23
C LYS A 5 -16.86 -24.24 4.87
N ARG A 6 -15.69 -23.60 4.86
CA ARG A 6 -15.00 -23.15 3.63
C ARG A 6 -13.53 -23.57 3.67
N ALA A 7 -12.90 -23.58 2.51
CA ALA A 7 -11.51 -23.96 2.31
C ALA A 7 -10.72 -22.83 1.64
N LEU A 8 -9.54 -22.55 2.18
CA LEU A 8 -8.48 -21.81 1.48
C LEU A 8 -7.57 -22.83 0.79
N VAL A 9 -7.56 -22.81 -0.54
CA VAL A 9 -6.78 -23.70 -1.39
C VAL A 9 -5.60 -22.93 -1.98
N LEU A 10 -4.39 -23.43 -1.79
CA LEU A 10 -3.16 -22.84 -2.32
C LEU A 10 -2.76 -23.56 -3.62
N GLU A 11 -2.04 -22.87 -4.50
CA GLU A 11 -1.61 -23.42 -5.80
C GLU A 11 -0.67 -24.63 -5.69
N ASN A 12 -0.03 -24.82 -4.54
CA ASN A 12 0.86 -25.94 -4.26
C ASN A 12 0.14 -27.23 -3.81
N GLY A 13 -1.18 -27.21 -3.65
CA GLY A 13 -1.96 -28.35 -3.17
C GLY A 13 -2.42 -28.26 -1.71
N SER A 14 -1.89 -27.31 -0.93
CA SER A 14 -2.28 -27.15 0.48
C SER A 14 -3.72 -26.67 0.60
N VAL A 15 -4.45 -27.22 1.58
CA VAL A 15 -5.85 -26.88 1.86
C VAL A 15 -6.03 -26.60 3.34
N TYR A 16 -6.51 -25.40 3.65
CA TYR A 16 -6.81 -24.96 5.00
C TYR A 16 -8.32 -24.83 5.17
N TRP A 17 -8.90 -25.67 6.03
CA TRP A 17 -10.31 -25.61 6.35
C TRP A 17 -10.59 -24.65 7.50
N GLY A 18 -11.72 -23.97 7.42
CA GLY A 18 -12.20 -23.09 8.46
C GLY A 18 -13.71 -22.85 8.36
N GLU A 19 -14.18 -21.86 9.09
CA GLU A 19 -15.56 -21.38 9.04
C GLU A 19 -15.61 -20.07 8.25
N GLY A 20 -16.51 -19.98 7.29
CA GLY A 20 -16.75 -18.79 6.52
C GLY A 20 -17.45 -17.72 7.36
N PHE A 21 -17.03 -16.47 7.21
CA PHE A 21 -17.73 -15.29 7.71
C PHE A 21 -17.73 -14.18 6.66
N GLY A 22 -18.51 -13.13 6.87
CA GLY A 22 -18.68 -12.08 5.87
C GLY A 22 -19.45 -12.59 4.65
N ALA A 23 -19.11 -12.12 3.46
CA ALA A 23 -19.87 -12.42 2.26
C ALA A 23 -19.74 -13.88 1.79
N ASP A 24 -20.87 -14.47 1.39
CA ASP A 24 -20.97 -15.82 0.84
C ASP A 24 -20.60 -15.83 -0.65
N ARG A 25 -19.30 -15.71 -0.94
CA ARG A 25 -18.75 -15.73 -2.30
C ARG A 25 -17.33 -16.24 -2.34
N ASP A 26 -16.95 -16.82 -3.47
CA ASP A 26 -15.57 -17.22 -3.72
C ASP A 26 -14.68 -16.00 -3.99
N ALA A 27 -13.40 -16.14 -3.65
CA ALA A 27 -12.35 -15.17 -3.93
C ALA A 27 -11.07 -15.88 -4.37
N MET A 28 -10.32 -15.27 -5.27
CA MET A 28 -9.03 -15.77 -5.76
C MET A 28 -8.07 -14.59 -5.91
N GLY A 29 -6.78 -14.83 -5.64
CA GLY A 29 -5.79 -13.77 -5.57
C GLY A 29 -4.43 -14.24 -5.10
N GLU A 30 -3.52 -13.30 -4.92
CA GLU A 30 -2.25 -13.56 -4.23
C GLU A 30 -2.49 -13.59 -2.72
N LEU A 31 -2.08 -14.67 -2.07
CA LEU A 31 -2.16 -14.83 -0.63
C LEU A 31 -0.96 -14.14 0.03
N VAL A 32 -1.26 -13.20 0.91
CA VAL A 32 -0.25 -12.42 1.62
C VAL A 32 -0.53 -12.48 3.12
N PHE A 33 0.49 -12.20 3.94
CA PHE A 33 0.31 -12.06 5.38
C PHE A 33 0.71 -10.66 5.85
N ASN A 34 0.09 -10.18 6.93
CA ASN A 34 0.44 -8.94 7.59
C ASN A 34 0.73 -9.20 9.08
N THR A 35 1.84 -8.62 9.55
CA THR A 35 2.34 -8.78 10.93
C THR A 35 1.75 -7.80 11.95
N GLY A 36 0.94 -6.86 11.49
CA GLY A 36 0.22 -5.89 12.28
C GLY A 36 -0.71 -6.51 13.31
N MET A 37 -0.56 -6.09 14.58
CA MET A 37 -1.41 -6.54 15.69
C MET A 37 -2.67 -5.69 15.89
N THR A 38 -2.70 -4.52 15.26
CA THR A 38 -3.81 -3.56 15.27
C THR A 38 -3.96 -2.99 13.86
N GLY A 39 -5.05 -2.30 13.56
CA GLY A 39 -5.21 -1.64 12.26
C GLY A 39 -5.73 -2.54 11.15
N TYR A 40 -6.52 -3.57 11.50
CA TYR A 40 -7.07 -4.49 10.50
C TYR A 40 -8.04 -3.79 9.56
N GLN A 41 -8.80 -2.79 10.02
CA GLN A 41 -9.77 -2.09 9.19
C GLN A 41 -9.06 -1.23 8.13
N GLU A 42 -8.07 -0.47 8.57
CA GLU A 42 -7.20 0.35 7.73
C GLU A 42 -6.52 -0.54 6.68
N SER A 43 -5.96 -1.67 7.12
CA SER A 43 -5.33 -2.65 6.21
C SER A 43 -6.31 -3.24 5.19
N LEU A 44 -7.53 -3.61 5.61
CA LEU A 44 -8.53 -4.18 4.71
C LEU A 44 -9.05 -3.20 3.65
N THR A 45 -8.87 -1.89 3.90
CA THR A 45 -9.34 -0.82 3.01
C THR A 45 -8.20 -0.08 2.30
N ASP A 46 -6.95 -0.48 2.51
CA ASP A 46 -5.81 -0.01 1.74
C ASP A 46 -5.81 -0.62 0.33
N LEU A 47 -5.92 0.25 -0.68
CA LEU A 47 -6.00 -0.13 -2.10
C LEU A 47 -4.77 -0.92 -2.59
N SER A 48 -3.64 -0.84 -1.88
CA SER A 48 -2.46 -1.68 -2.18
C SER A 48 -2.71 -3.19 -1.99
N TYR A 49 -3.74 -3.60 -1.22
CA TYR A 49 -4.17 -5.01 -1.10
C TYR A 49 -5.14 -5.49 -2.19
N ARG A 50 -5.44 -4.67 -3.21
CA ARG A 50 -6.36 -5.07 -4.27
C ARG A 50 -5.89 -6.36 -4.95
N GLY A 51 -6.81 -7.32 -5.11
CA GLY A 51 -6.46 -8.62 -5.72
C GLY A 51 -5.73 -9.60 -4.79
N GLN A 52 -5.54 -9.24 -3.50
CA GLN A 52 -4.84 -10.06 -2.52
C GLN A 52 -5.80 -10.64 -1.47
N LEU A 53 -5.51 -11.87 -1.02
CA LEU A 53 -6.17 -12.51 0.12
C LEU A 53 -5.31 -12.21 1.36
N LEU A 54 -5.84 -11.43 2.29
CA LEU A 54 -5.08 -10.90 3.42
C LEU A 54 -5.18 -11.83 4.63
N THR A 55 -4.04 -12.41 5.03
CA THR A 55 -3.90 -13.20 6.25
C THR A 55 -3.35 -12.35 7.39
N PHE A 56 -4.03 -12.30 8.52
CA PHE A 56 -3.47 -11.67 9.72
C PHE A 56 -2.75 -12.68 10.59
N THR A 57 -1.52 -12.32 11.00
CA THR A 57 -0.73 -13.15 11.92
C THR A 57 -1.16 -13.01 13.37
N TYR A 58 -1.70 -11.83 13.76
CA TYR A 58 -2.26 -11.63 15.09
C TYR A 58 -3.55 -12.46 15.22
N PRO A 59 -3.68 -13.30 16.26
CA PRO A 59 -4.68 -14.36 16.26
C PRO A 59 -6.12 -13.85 16.38
N LEU A 60 -6.34 -12.72 17.06
CA LEU A 60 -7.68 -12.19 17.33
C LEU A 60 -7.94 -10.93 16.51
N ILE A 61 -8.81 -11.02 15.51
CA ILE A 61 -9.13 -9.90 14.60
C ILE A 61 -10.59 -9.49 14.73
N GLY A 62 -10.87 -8.18 14.72
CA GLY A 62 -12.23 -7.64 14.90
C GLY A 62 -12.55 -7.14 16.31
N ASN A 63 -11.60 -7.23 17.25
CA ASN A 63 -11.81 -6.91 18.67
C ASN A 63 -12.30 -5.48 18.94
N TYR A 64 -11.94 -4.51 18.09
CA TYR A 64 -12.41 -3.12 18.21
C TYR A 64 -13.53 -2.74 17.22
N GLY A 65 -14.10 -3.72 16.52
CA GLY A 65 -15.17 -3.52 15.55
C GLY A 65 -14.73 -2.72 14.33
N ILE A 66 -15.71 -2.11 13.66
CA ILE A 66 -15.53 -1.22 12.50
C ILE A 66 -16.09 0.16 12.84
N ASN A 67 -15.48 1.22 12.32
CA ASN A 67 -15.96 2.59 12.49
C ASN A 67 -15.70 3.47 11.25
N ALA A 68 -16.29 4.65 11.19
CA ALA A 68 -16.24 5.49 9.97
C ALA A 68 -14.87 6.15 9.70
N VAL A 69 -13.97 6.23 10.69
CA VAL A 69 -12.76 7.07 10.61
C VAL A 69 -11.51 6.28 10.24
N ASP A 70 -11.49 4.97 10.50
CA ASP A 70 -10.35 4.07 10.21
C ASP A 70 -10.40 3.48 8.78
N PHE A 71 -11.08 4.16 7.85
CA PHE A 71 -11.13 3.78 6.45
C PHE A 71 -10.04 4.48 5.64
N GLU A 72 -9.19 3.69 4.98
CA GLU A 72 -8.23 4.18 4.00
C GLU A 72 -8.81 4.31 2.60
N SER A 73 -9.89 3.58 2.33
CA SER A 73 -10.79 3.80 1.20
C SER A 73 -12.22 3.39 1.57
N LEU A 74 -13.21 3.78 0.76
CA LEU A 74 -14.63 3.57 1.07
C LEU A 74 -15.08 2.10 1.05
N LYS A 75 -14.28 1.21 0.45
CA LYS A 75 -14.63 -0.20 0.25
C LYS A 75 -13.47 -1.09 0.69
N PRO A 76 -13.75 -2.37 1.04
CA PRO A 76 -12.68 -3.35 1.14
C PRO A 76 -11.88 -3.38 -0.16
N ALA A 77 -10.57 -3.29 -0.02
CA ALA A 77 -9.63 -3.45 -1.12
C ALA A 77 -9.17 -4.90 -1.23
N ALA A 78 -8.93 -5.55 -0.09
CA ALA A 78 -8.59 -6.97 -0.03
C ALA A 78 -9.72 -7.84 -0.63
N SER A 79 -9.34 -8.90 -1.34
CA SER A 79 -10.28 -9.84 -1.96
C SER A 79 -10.89 -10.82 -0.96
N ALA A 80 -10.17 -11.12 0.13
CA ALA A 80 -10.66 -11.91 1.25
C ALA A 80 -9.86 -11.61 2.53
N VAL A 81 -10.39 -11.99 3.69
CA VAL A 81 -9.74 -11.87 4.99
C VAL A 81 -9.60 -13.23 5.68
N ILE A 82 -8.39 -13.63 6.05
CA ILE A 82 -8.08 -14.93 6.64
C ILE A 82 -7.51 -14.68 8.04
N VAL A 83 -8.15 -15.26 9.05
CA VAL A 83 -7.81 -15.03 10.46
C VAL A 83 -7.84 -16.33 11.25
N HIS A 84 -7.13 -16.34 12.38
CA HIS A 84 -7.22 -17.46 13.32
C HIS A 84 -8.57 -17.42 14.05
N GLU A 85 -8.87 -16.30 14.69
CA GLU A 85 -10.13 -16.08 15.41
C GLU A 85 -10.72 -14.72 15.05
N VAL A 86 -11.99 -14.71 14.66
CA VAL A 86 -12.75 -13.47 14.42
C VAL A 86 -13.59 -13.11 15.64
N ALA A 87 -13.46 -11.88 16.12
CA ALA A 87 -14.30 -11.38 17.19
C ALA A 87 -15.71 -11.06 16.66
N THR A 88 -16.72 -11.75 17.21
CA THR A 88 -18.14 -11.51 16.89
C THR A 88 -18.77 -10.43 17.76
N GLN A 89 -18.18 -10.14 18.92
CA GLN A 89 -18.61 -9.10 19.85
C GLN A 89 -17.48 -8.10 20.06
N PRO A 90 -17.40 -7.02 19.26
CA PRO A 90 -16.37 -6.01 19.43
C PRO A 90 -16.59 -5.20 20.72
N SER A 91 -15.50 -4.72 21.32
CA SER A 91 -15.55 -3.86 22.50
C SER A 91 -14.64 -2.64 22.33
N ASN A 92 -15.21 -1.59 21.74
CA ASN A 92 -14.55 -0.29 21.60
C ASN A 92 -15.62 0.80 21.48
N TRP A 93 -15.39 1.96 22.11
CA TRP A 93 -16.35 3.08 22.09
C TRP A 93 -16.59 3.65 20.68
N ARG A 94 -15.66 3.43 19.74
CA ARG A 94 -15.77 3.84 18.33
C ARG A 94 -16.54 2.84 17.48
N ALA A 95 -16.72 1.60 17.95
CA ALA A 95 -17.30 0.53 17.15
C ALA A 95 -18.77 0.85 16.81
N THR A 96 -19.10 0.82 15.52
CA THR A 96 -20.48 0.97 15.04
C THR A 96 -21.09 -0.35 14.57
N GLN A 97 -20.25 -1.35 14.24
CA GLN A 97 -20.64 -2.70 13.84
C GLN A 97 -19.46 -3.67 14.03
N SER A 98 -19.74 -4.98 13.96
CA SER A 98 -18.69 -6.02 13.97
C SER A 98 -18.01 -6.18 12.61
N LEU A 99 -16.82 -6.77 12.59
CA LEU A 99 -16.11 -7.10 11.34
C LEU A 99 -16.91 -8.07 10.45
N PRO A 100 -17.52 -9.16 10.96
CA PRO A 100 -18.36 -10.04 10.14
C PRO A 100 -19.56 -9.34 9.49
N GLU A 101 -20.26 -8.47 10.22
CA GLU A 101 -21.41 -7.71 9.70
C GLU A 101 -20.97 -6.77 8.57
N TRP A 102 -19.92 -5.99 8.80
CA TRP A 102 -19.37 -5.11 7.77
C TRP A 102 -18.89 -5.88 6.54
N ALA A 103 -18.16 -6.98 6.73
CA ALA A 103 -17.67 -7.81 5.64
C ALA A 103 -18.82 -8.38 4.80
N GLN A 104 -19.91 -8.81 5.44
CA GLN A 104 -21.13 -9.26 4.77
C GLN A 104 -21.77 -8.14 3.95
N THR A 105 -21.94 -6.94 4.52
CA THR A 105 -22.55 -5.79 3.81
C THR A 105 -21.71 -5.31 2.64
N MET A 106 -20.38 -5.36 2.78
CA MET A 106 -19.46 -4.86 1.75
C MET A 106 -19.05 -5.91 0.71
N GLY A 107 -19.53 -7.14 0.84
CA GLY A 107 -19.22 -8.20 -0.12
C GLY A 107 -17.81 -8.80 0.04
N LEU A 108 -17.19 -8.67 1.22
CA LEU A 108 -15.88 -9.22 1.56
C LEU A 108 -16.03 -10.62 2.18
N PRO A 109 -15.56 -11.69 1.52
CA PRO A 109 -15.54 -13.02 2.12
C PRO A 109 -14.41 -13.15 3.14
N GLY A 110 -14.67 -13.89 4.22
CA GLY A 110 -13.72 -14.16 5.29
C GLY A 110 -13.65 -15.63 5.68
N LEU A 111 -12.51 -16.04 6.24
CA LEU A 111 -12.27 -17.38 6.76
C LEU A 111 -11.65 -17.31 8.17
N THR A 112 -12.28 -17.96 9.14
CA THR A 112 -11.80 -18.07 10.53
C THR A 112 -11.53 -19.53 10.91
N GLY A 113 -10.83 -19.78 12.01
CA GLY A 113 -10.45 -21.13 12.47
C GLY A 113 -9.23 -21.71 11.76
N VAL A 114 -8.47 -20.89 11.04
CA VAL A 114 -7.27 -21.31 10.30
C VAL A 114 -6.04 -21.19 11.19
N ASP A 115 -5.10 -22.13 11.10
CA ASP A 115 -3.76 -21.96 11.66
C ASP A 115 -2.96 -20.96 10.81
N THR A 116 -3.17 -19.67 11.06
CA THR A 116 -2.51 -18.59 10.32
C THR A 116 -0.99 -18.57 10.54
N ARG A 117 -0.49 -19.21 11.61
CA ARG A 117 0.96 -19.34 11.86
C ARG A 117 1.58 -20.35 10.89
N THR A 118 0.96 -21.52 10.74
CA THR A 118 1.42 -22.52 9.76
C THR A 118 1.32 -21.95 8.34
N LEU A 119 0.21 -21.27 8.02
CA LEU A 119 0.01 -20.60 6.74
C LEU A 119 1.09 -19.54 6.47
N THR A 120 1.42 -18.69 7.46
CA THR A 120 2.46 -17.67 7.32
C THR A 120 3.84 -18.28 7.06
N LYS A 121 4.18 -19.38 7.74
CA LYS A 121 5.44 -20.09 7.49
C LYS A 121 5.51 -20.66 6.08
N GLU A 122 4.39 -21.17 5.58
CA GLU A 122 4.29 -21.68 4.21
C GLU A 122 4.45 -20.57 3.18
N ILE A 123 3.76 -19.42 3.34
CA ILE A 123 3.93 -18.25 2.48
C ILE A 123 5.40 -17.79 2.48
N ARG A 124 6.04 -17.66 3.66
CA ARG A 124 7.46 -17.29 3.73
C ARG A 124 8.40 -18.30 3.04
N SER A 125 8.05 -19.58 3.03
CA SER A 125 8.86 -20.60 2.36
C SER A 125 8.71 -20.58 0.84
N LEU A 126 7.51 -20.28 0.34
CA LEU A 126 7.16 -20.35 -1.08
C LEU A 126 7.28 -19.00 -1.80
N GLY A 127 7.19 -17.90 -1.05
CA GLY A 127 7.19 -16.54 -1.57
C GLY A 127 5.80 -16.10 -1.99
N THR A 128 5.64 -15.71 -3.26
CA THR A 128 4.33 -15.42 -3.85
C THR A 128 3.53 -16.72 -3.94
N VAL A 129 2.36 -16.76 -3.30
CA VAL A 129 1.45 -17.90 -3.35
C VAL A 129 0.09 -17.46 -3.88
N ARG A 130 -0.42 -18.11 -4.93
CA ARG A 130 -1.82 -17.92 -5.36
C ARG A 130 -2.75 -18.80 -4.54
N ALA A 131 -3.88 -18.25 -4.13
CA ALA A 131 -4.87 -18.99 -3.37
C ALA A 131 -6.31 -18.63 -3.76
N ALA A 132 -7.22 -19.56 -3.49
CA ALA A 132 -8.65 -19.39 -3.65
C ALA A 132 -9.37 -19.74 -2.34
N LEU A 133 -10.31 -18.89 -1.94
CA LEU A 133 -11.28 -19.15 -0.88
C LEU A 133 -12.58 -19.65 -1.54
N VAL A 134 -12.94 -20.89 -1.24
CA VAL A 134 -14.08 -21.60 -1.85
C VAL A 134 -14.85 -22.41 -0.81
N ASP A 135 -16.11 -22.75 -1.06
CA ASP A 135 -16.89 -23.61 -0.15
C ASP A 135 -16.37 -25.05 -0.13
N ALA A 136 -16.07 -25.57 -1.32
CA ALA A 136 -15.48 -26.88 -1.52
C ALA A 136 -14.46 -26.81 -2.67
N PRO A 137 -13.26 -27.41 -2.52
CA PRO A 137 -12.30 -27.50 -3.61
C PRO A 137 -12.89 -28.36 -4.75
N ALA A 138 -13.10 -27.75 -5.91
CA ALA A 138 -13.44 -28.47 -7.14
C ALA A 138 -12.16 -29.07 -7.77
N ASP A 139 -12.32 -30.13 -8.58
CA ASP A 139 -11.19 -30.81 -9.22
C ASP A 139 -10.32 -29.88 -10.09
N ASP A 140 -10.92 -28.83 -10.66
CA ASP A 140 -10.25 -27.88 -11.56
C ASP A 140 -9.61 -26.67 -10.86
N ILE A 141 -9.70 -26.55 -9.52
CA ILE A 141 -9.27 -25.35 -8.80
C ILE A 141 -7.76 -25.09 -8.92
N PHE A 142 -6.95 -26.15 -8.94
CA PHE A 142 -5.50 -26.03 -9.04
C PHE A 142 -5.07 -25.52 -10.42
N GLU A 143 -5.73 -25.96 -11.48
CA GLU A 143 -5.46 -25.46 -12.83
C GLU A 143 -5.90 -24.00 -12.98
N LYS A 144 -7.05 -23.63 -12.39
CA LYS A 144 -7.48 -22.22 -12.31
C LYS A 144 -6.44 -21.35 -11.61
N LEU A 145 -5.92 -21.79 -10.45
CA LEU A 145 -4.88 -21.07 -9.70
C LEU A 145 -3.58 -20.89 -10.48
N LYS A 146 -3.12 -21.95 -11.17
CA LYS A 146 -1.92 -21.89 -12.02
C LYS A 146 -2.09 -20.94 -13.21
N SER A 147 -3.30 -20.86 -13.77
CA SER A 147 -3.62 -19.93 -14.87
C SER A 147 -4.02 -18.53 -14.43
N PHE A 148 -4.17 -18.29 -13.12
CA PHE A 148 -4.69 -17.02 -12.63
C PHE A 148 -3.66 -15.89 -12.81
N GLU A 149 -4.00 -14.95 -13.68
CA GLU A 149 -3.29 -13.69 -13.82
C GLU A 149 -4.06 -12.59 -13.07
N GLN A 150 -3.33 -11.80 -12.27
CA GLN A 150 -3.93 -10.63 -11.67
C GLN A 150 -4.24 -9.58 -12.75
N PRO A 151 -5.44 -8.97 -12.75
CA PRO A 151 -5.76 -7.89 -13.68
C PRO A 151 -4.93 -6.63 -13.36
N ASP A 152 -4.90 -5.66 -14.28
CA ASP A 152 -4.32 -4.33 -13.98
C ASP A 152 -5.06 -3.69 -12.79
N LEU A 153 -4.34 -3.54 -11.69
CA LEU A 153 -4.90 -3.11 -10.40
C LEU A 153 -4.95 -1.59 -10.28
N VAL A 154 -4.11 -0.84 -11.01
CA VAL A 154 -3.98 0.61 -10.86
C VAL A 154 -5.06 1.34 -11.62
N GLU A 155 -5.36 0.92 -12.85
CA GLU A 155 -6.49 1.48 -13.63
C GLU A 155 -7.81 1.38 -12.84
N GLN A 156 -7.94 0.33 -12.02
CA GLN A 156 -9.10 0.12 -11.17
C GLN A 156 -9.07 0.88 -9.83
N ALA A 157 -7.89 1.33 -9.39
CA ALA A 157 -7.69 1.97 -8.10
C ALA A 157 -7.67 3.51 -8.18
N THR A 158 -7.16 4.08 -9.29
CA THR A 158 -7.14 5.54 -9.50
C THR A 158 -8.54 6.16 -9.50
N THR A 159 -8.65 7.39 -8.99
CA THR A 159 -9.82 8.24 -9.20
C THR A 159 -10.15 8.41 -10.69
N LYS A 160 -11.43 8.61 -11.00
CA LYS A 160 -11.95 8.81 -12.37
C LYS A 160 -12.07 10.26 -12.80
N SER A 161 -12.00 11.19 -11.84
CA SER A 161 -12.07 12.62 -12.10
C SER A 161 -11.16 13.37 -11.15
N VAL A 162 -10.68 14.51 -11.61
CA VAL A 162 -9.95 15.46 -10.76
C VAL A 162 -10.88 15.99 -9.68
N TYR A 163 -10.40 16.07 -8.44
CA TYR A 163 -11.11 16.70 -7.33
C TYR A 163 -10.14 17.42 -6.39
N VAL A 164 -10.68 18.29 -5.54
CA VAL A 164 -9.90 19.10 -4.61
C VAL A 164 -10.25 18.71 -3.17
N ALA A 165 -9.23 18.52 -2.34
CA ALA A 165 -9.33 18.47 -0.89
C ALA A 165 -8.86 19.84 -0.34
N PRO A 166 -9.80 20.78 -0.09
CA PRO A 166 -9.47 22.18 0.10
C PRO A 166 -8.78 22.45 1.43
N ASN A 167 -7.78 23.31 1.40
CA ASN A 167 -7.14 23.89 2.57
C ASN A 167 -6.55 25.28 2.22
N THR A 168 -5.85 25.94 3.15
CA THR A 168 -5.44 27.36 2.97
C THR A 168 -3.95 27.60 2.72
N GLY A 169 -3.11 26.58 2.84
CA GLY A 169 -1.67 26.66 2.68
C GLY A 169 -1.19 26.38 1.25
N LEU A 170 -0.04 25.71 1.14
CA LEU A 170 0.60 25.34 -0.13
C LEU A 170 -0.31 24.45 -0.99
N ASN A 171 -0.11 24.49 -2.30
CA ASN A 171 -0.84 23.71 -3.29
C ASN A 171 -0.04 22.48 -3.71
N VAL A 172 -0.57 21.29 -3.45
CA VAL A 172 0.03 20.04 -3.91
C VAL A 172 -0.85 19.39 -4.97
N ALA A 173 -0.23 19.03 -6.09
CA ALA A 173 -0.83 18.11 -7.04
C ALA A 173 -0.50 16.67 -6.62
N LEU A 174 -1.51 15.89 -6.27
CA LEU A 174 -1.37 14.48 -5.91
C LEU A 174 -1.79 13.61 -7.10
N ILE A 175 -0.90 12.74 -7.58
CA ILE A 175 -1.22 11.75 -8.62
C ILE A 175 -1.66 10.46 -7.92
N ASP A 176 -2.91 10.07 -8.14
CA ASP A 176 -3.57 8.97 -7.46
C ASP A 176 -3.37 7.65 -8.22
N PHE A 177 -2.50 6.81 -7.68
CA PHE A 177 -2.28 5.44 -8.16
C PHE A 177 -3.07 4.39 -7.35
N GLY A 178 -4.01 4.82 -6.50
CA GLY A 178 -4.64 3.99 -5.48
C GLY A 178 -4.27 4.46 -4.07
N MET A 179 -4.36 5.76 -3.84
CA MET A 179 -3.89 6.38 -2.61
C MET A 179 -4.71 5.98 -1.38
N LYS A 180 -4.06 6.07 -0.22
CA LYS A 180 -4.72 6.01 1.09
C LYS A 180 -5.22 7.39 1.53
N ASN A 181 -6.40 7.43 2.17
CA ASN A 181 -6.96 8.66 2.74
C ASN A 181 -6.05 9.30 3.81
N SER A 182 -5.24 8.51 4.51
CA SER A 182 -4.22 8.97 5.46
C SER A 182 -3.22 9.95 4.85
N ILE A 183 -2.85 9.80 3.58
CA ILE A 183 -1.95 10.74 2.88
C ILE A 183 -2.61 12.12 2.82
N LEU A 184 -3.89 12.19 2.43
CA LEU A 184 -4.65 13.45 2.43
C LEU A 184 -4.76 14.03 3.83
N ARG A 185 -4.97 13.20 4.87
CA ARG A 185 -5.01 13.67 6.26
C ARG A 185 -3.65 14.22 6.72
N ALA A 186 -2.55 13.56 6.37
CA ALA A 186 -1.19 13.99 6.71
C ALA A 186 -0.84 15.34 6.06
N LEU A 187 -1.26 15.56 4.81
CA LEU A 187 -1.14 16.84 4.11
C LEU A 187 -2.07 17.90 4.72
N ALA A 188 -3.32 17.55 5.06
CA ALA A 188 -4.28 18.48 5.66
C ALA A 188 -3.85 18.97 7.05
N LYS A 189 -3.17 18.14 7.86
CA LYS A 189 -2.54 18.56 9.14
C LYS A 189 -1.57 19.72 8.94
N ARG A 190 -0.93 19.80 7.77
CA ARG A 190 0.01 20.87 7.37
C ARG A 190 -0.67 22.01 6.61
N GLN A 191 -2.00 22.04 6.63
CA GLN A 191 -2.84 23.01 5.92
C GLN A 191 -2.64 23.01 4.40
N ILE A 192 -2.14 21.92 3.81
CA ILE A 192 -1.88 21.84 2.37
C ILE A 192 -3.21 21.67 1.62
N ASN A 193 -3.42 22.51 0.61
CA ASN A 193 -4.49 22.36 -0.38
C ASN A 193 -4.07 21.31 -1.41
N VAL A 194 -4.90 20.28 -1.62
CA VAL A 194 -4.55 19.16 -2.51
C VAL A 194 -5.51 19.09 -3.69
N THR A 195 -4.96 19.10 -4.91
CA THR A 195 -5.69 18.71 -6.12
C THR A 195 -5.28 17.29 -6.49
N VAL A 196 -6.23 16.37 -6.50
CA VAL A 196 -6.02 14.95 -6.78
C VAL A 196 -6.30 14.67 -8.25
N PHE A 197 -5.34 14.07 -8.94
CA PHE A 197 -5.38 13.77 -10.36
C PHE A 197 -5.41 12.26 -10.62
N PRO A 198 -6.20 11.80 -11.61
CA PRO A 198 -6.07 10.45 -12.15
C PRO A 198 -4.63 10.12 -12.61
N ALA A 199 -4.24 8.86 -12.47
CA ALA A 199 -2.91 8.35 -12.84
C ALA A 199 -2.46 8.66 -14.28
N ASP A 200 -3.40 8.83 -15.21
CA ASP A 200 -3.17 9.05 -16.64
C ASP A 200 -3.17 10.54 -17.06
N THR A 201 -3.34 11.47 -16.10
CA THR A 201 -3.31 12.92 -16.38
C THR A 201 -1.93 13.35 -16.91
N ASP A 202 -1.86 14.10 -18.00
CA ASP A 202 -0.56 14.55 -18.51
C ASP A 202 0.13 15.60 -17.61
N ALA A 203 1.46 15.69 -17.70
CA ALA A 203 2.25 16.57 -16.84
C ALA A 203 1.95 18.07 -17.07
N GLU A 204 1.61 18.50 -18.29
CA GLU A 204 1.34 19.90 -18.56
C GLU A 204 0.00 20.33 -17.95
N THR A 205 -1.02 19.47 -18.02
CA THR A 205 -2.29 19.69 -17.31
C THR A 205 -2.09 19.87 -15.81
N ILE A 206 -1.23 19.05 -15.19
CA ILE A 206 -0.89 19.18 -13.77
C ILE A 206 -0.16 20.50 -13.50
N LEU A 207 0.87 20.83 -14.29
CA LEU A 207 1.67 22.05 -14.12
C LEU A 207 0.86 23.33 -14.34
N ASN A 208 -0.18 23.30 -15.19
CA ASN A 208 -1.10 24.41 -15.43
C ASN A 208 -1.96 24.75 -14.20
N THR A 209 -2.01 23.89 -13.18
CA THR A 209 -2.61 24.22 -11.88
C THR A 209 -1.66 24.97 -10.95
N HIS A 210 -0.43 25.23 -11.40
CA HIS A 210 0.62 25.92 -10.66
C HIS A 210 0.88 25.34 -9.25
N PRO A 211 1.11 24.02 -9.12
CA PRO A 211 1.36 23.43 -7.81
C PRO A 211 2.71 23.87 -7.24
N ASP A 212 2.76 24.03 -5.92
CA ASP A 212 3.99 24.25 -5.16
C ASP A 212 4.83 22.98 -5.10
N GLY A 213 4.19 21.80 -5.12
CA GLY A 213 4.85 20.49 -5.21
C GLY A 213 3.93 19.39 -5.77
N VAL A 214 4.53 18.26 -6.14
CA VAL A 214 3.83 17.06 -6.63
C VAL A 214 4.05 15.89 -5.67
N LEU A 215 2.99 15.14 -5.37
CA LEU A 215 3.07 13.89 -4.61
C LEU A 215 2.62 12.71 -5.48
N LEU A 216 3.46 11.69 -5.60
CA LEU A 216 3.14 10.40 -6.22
C LEU A 216 2.66 9.44 -5.12
N SER A 217 1.40 9.03 -5.17
CA SER A 217 0.81 8.22 -4.09
C SER A 217 1.31 6.77 -4.08
N ASN A 218 0.89 6.03 -3.04
CA ASN A 218 0.92 4.58 -3.07
C ASN A 218 -0.11 4.01 -4.06
N GLY A 219 -0.06 2.69 -4.26
CA GLY A 219 -1.03 1.95 -5.06
C GLY A 219 -0.69 0.45 -5.11
N PRO A 220 -1.53 -0.35 -5.79
CA PRO A 220 -1.31 -1.78 -5.99
C PRO A 220 -0.48 -2.07 -7.25
N GLY A 221 -0.09 -3.34 -7.43
CA GLY A 221 0.40 -3.86 -8.71
C GLY A 221 1.92 -3.81 -8.92
N ASP A 222 2.34 -4.19 -10.13
CA ASP A 222 3.74 -4.17 -10.57
C ASP A 222 4.08 -2.82 -11.22
N PRO A 223 5.03 -2.04 -10.68
CA PRO A 223 5.39 -0.73 -11.23
C PRO A 223 5.89 -0.80 -12.69
N ARG A 224 6.37 -1.96 -13.16
CA ARG A 224 6.91 -2.14 -14.52
C ARG A 224 5.83 -2.14 -15.59
N THR A 225 4.57 -2.39 -15.24
CA THR A 225 3.46 -2.29 -16.22
C THR A 225 3.06 -0.84 -16.48
N MET A 226 3.42 0.08 -15.57
CA MET A 226 2.98 1.49 -15.60
C MET A 226 3.92 2.42 -16.38
N THR A 227 4.39 1.99 -17.54
CA THR A 227 5.38 2.75 -18.32
C THR A 227 4.90 4.13 -18.80
N SER A 228 3.58 4.33 -18.93
CA SER A 228 2.97 5.57 -19.41
C SER A 228 3.24 6.77 -18.50
N CYS A 229 3.28 6.57 -17.18
CA CYS A 229 3.51 7.65 -16.20
C CYS A 229 4.99 8.05 -16.05
N LEU A 230 5.94 7.24 -16.53
CA LEU A 230 7.38 7.52 -16.33
C LEU A 230 7.85 8.79 -17.05
N LYS A 231 7.24 9.12 -18.19
CA LYS A 231 7.54 10.38 -18.89
C LYS A 231 6.95 11.58 -18.13
N GLN A 232 5.75 11.42 -17.59
CA GLN A 232 5.07 12.44 -16.80
C GLN A 232 5.90 12.78 -15.54
N ILE A 233 6.36 11.77 -14.80
CA ILE A 233 7.21 11.94 -13.61
C ILE A 233 8.49 12.70 -13.94
N ARG A 234 9.21 12.31 -15.00
CA ARG A 234 10.43 12.99 -15.48
C ARG A 234 10.19 14.47 -15.81
N THR A 235 9.03 14.82 -16.36
CA THR A 235 8.70 16.22 -16.61
C THR A 235 8.47 16.95 -15.28
N LEU A 236 7.68 16.38 -14.37
CA LEU A 236 7.26 17.05 -13.12
C LEU A 236 8.44 17.30 -12.17
N GLU A 237 9.32 16.31 -11.97
CA GLU A 237 10.44 16.40 -11.02
C GLU A 237 11.47 17.49 -11.37
N THR A 238 11.49 17.96 -12.62
CA THR A 238 12.37 19.06 -13.07
C THR A 238 11.77 20.45 -12.87
N ARG A 239 10.47 20.55 -12.52
CA ARG A 239 9.71 21.81 -12.51
C ARG A 239 9.22 22.18 -11.12
N VAL A 240 8.92 21.20 -10.29
CA VAL A 240 8.38 21.37 -8.93
C VAL A 240 8.99 20.34 -7.99
N PRO A 241 9.14 20.64 -6.69
CA PRO A 241 9.46 19.64 -5.69
C PRO A 241 8.56 18.42 -5.80
N LEU A 242 9.13 17.22 -5.66
CA LEU A 242 8.39 15.97 -5.83
C LEU A 242 8.67 15.00 -4.67
N MET A 243 7.61 14.39 -4.15
CA MET A 243 7.67 13.31 -3.17
C MET A 243 6.97 12.06 -3.72
N GLY A 244 7.61 10.89 -3.63
CA GLY A 244 6.97 9.61 -3.95
C GLY A 244 6.84 8.67 -2.75
N ILE A 245 5.72 7.95 -2.66
CA ILE A 245 5.43 7.02 -1.55
C ILE A 245 5.08 5.63 -2.11
N CYS A 246 5.73 4.57 -1.60
CA CYS A 246 5.47 3.17 -1.98
C CYS A 246 5.51 2.94 -3.51
N LEU A 247 4.38 2.78 -4.18
CA LEU A 247 4.34 2.70 -5.65
C LEU A 247 4.94 3.96 -6.30
N GLY A 248 4.64 5.15 -5.77
CA GLY A 248 5.25 6.39 -6.22
C GLY A 248 6.78 6.42 -6.10
N HIS A 249 7.35 5.73 -5.11
CA HIS A 249 8.81 5.55 -5.00
C HIS A 249 9.37 4.65 -6.10
N GLN A 250 8.69 3.56 -6.39
CA GLN A 250 9.10 2.61 -7.44
C GLN A 250 9.01 3.26 -8.82
N LEU A 251 7.94 4.00 -9.11
CA LEU A 251 7.77 4.73 -10.36
C LEU A 251 8.78 5.86 -10.50
N PHE A 252 9.11 6.56 -9.41
CA PHE A 252 10.18 7.55 -9.38
C PHE A 252 11.55 6.94 -9.71
N ALA A 253 11.85 5.76 -9.17
CA ALA A 253 13.08 5.04 -9.46
C ALA A 253 13.15 4.62 -10.94
N LEU A 254 12.09 3.99 -11.47
CA LEU A 254 11.99 3.58 -12.86
C LEU A 254 12.09 4.77 -13.84
N ALA A 255 11.44 5.89 -13.51
CA ALA A 255 11.48 7.12 -14.31
C ALA A 255 12.92 7.66 -14.45
N ASN A 256 13.76 7.40 -13.46
CA ASN A 256 15.16 7.83 -13.38
C ASN A 256 16.18 6.74 -13.74
N GLY A 257 15.72 5.64 -14.36
CA GLY A 257 16.59 4.63 -14.97
C GLY A 257 17.04 3.50 -14.05
N ALA A 258 16.54 3.44 -12.81
CA ALA A 258 16.70 2.24 -11.97
C ALA A 258 15.71 1.13 -12.39
N GLU A 259 15.90 -0.06 -11.85
CA GLU A 259 15.06 -1.24 -12.07
C GLU A 259 14.33 -1.66 -10.78
N THR A 260 13.24 -2.40 -10.94
CA THR A 260 12.49 -2.98 -9.82
C THR A 260 12.34 -4.49 -9.99
N PHE A 261 12.25 -5.19 -8.87
CA PHE A 261 12.08 -6.65 -8.82
C PHE A 261 10.94 -7.04 -7.88
N LYS A 262 10.36 -8.22 -8.12
CA LYS A 262 9.37 -8.81 -7.21
C LYS A 262 10.10 -9.46 -6.05
N MET A 263 9.72 -9.08 -4.83
CA MET A 263 10.27 -9.66 -3.60
C MET A 263 9.73 -11.08 -3.39
N HIS A 264 10.43 -11.88 -2.60
CA HIS A 264 10.00 -13.25 -2.27
C HIS A 264 8.70 -13.23 -1.46
N GLU A 265 8.71 -12.66 -0.25
CA GLU A 265 7.52 -12.47 0.58
C GLU A 265 7.03 -11.02 0.65
N GLY A 266 7.86 -10.03 0.29
CA GLY A 266 7.55 -8.60 0.43
C GLY A 266 7.49 -8.11 1.89
N HIS A 267 7.30 -6.81 2.09
CA HIS A 267 7.17 -6.20 3.40
C HIS A 267 5.74 -5.79 3.71
N ARG A 268 5.18 -6.39 4.76
CA ARG A 268 3.77 -6.24 5.17
C ARG A 268 3.65 -6.26 6.68
N GLY A 269 3.70 -5.07 7.28
CA GLY A 269 3.78 -4.93 8.72
C GLY A 269 4.07 -3.51 9.17
N PHE A 270 4.00 -3.30 10.48
CA PHE A 270 4.15 -1.97 11.10
C PHE A 270 5.35 -1.89 12.04
N ASN A 271 6.28 -2.83 11.91
CA ASN A 271 7.44 -3.01 12.77
C ASN A 271 8.75 -3.11 11.96
N HIS A 272 8.74 -2.67 10.71
CA HIS A 272 9.93 -2.63 9.86
C HIS A 272 10.83 -1.49 10.30
N ALA A 273 12.11 -1.77 10.51
CA ALA A 273 13.08 -0.78 10.96
C ALA A 273 13.82 -0.26 9.73
N VAL A 274 13.71 1.04 9.49
CA VAL A 274 14.35 1.71 8.34
C VAL A 274 15.38 2.71 8.84
N LYS A 275 16.58 2.64 8.25
CA LYS A 275 17.70 3.52 8.59
C LYS A 275 17.83 4.63 7.56
N ASN A 276 17.86 5.88 8.02
CA ASN A 276 18.31 7.00 7.21
C ASN A 276 19.85 6.95 7.09
N LEU A 277 20.37 6.75 5.88
CA LEU A 277 21.80 6.55 5.65
C LEU A 277 22.63 7.81 5.88
N LYS A 278 22.03 8.99 5.76
CA LYS A 278 22.72 10.27 5.97
C LYS A 278 22.90 10.59 7.45
N THR A 279 21.86 10.38 8.26
CA THR A 279 21.86 10.76 9.68
C THR A 279 22.18 9.60 10.61
N GLY A 280 22.00 8.36 10.15
CA GLY A 280 22.04 7.16 10.98
C GLY A 280 20.79 6.94 11.84
N HIS A 281 19.78 7.81 11.73
CA HIS A 281 18.53 7.70 12.47
C HIS A 281 17.74 6.46 12.03
N LEU A 282 17.08 5.80 12.99
CA LEU A 282 16.22 4.64 12.77
C LEU A 282 14.77 5.04 13.05
N ALA A 283 13.86 4.63 12.16
CA ALA A 283 12.42 4.78 12.34
C ALA A 283 11.74 3.41 12.19
N PHE A 284 10.74 3.13 13.02
CA PHE A 284 9.82 2.05 12.70
C PHE A 284 8.79 2.55 11.69
N THR A 285 8.50 1.75 10.67
CA THR A 285 7.67 2.17 9.54
C THR A 285 6.54 1.18 9.27
N SER A 286 5.47 1.71 8.66
CA SER A 286 4.40 0.92 8.07
C SER A 286 4.75 0.57 6.62
N GLN A 287 4.72 -0.71 6.29
CA GLN A 287 5.09 -1.21 4.96
C GLN A 287 4.01 -2.14 4.40
N ASN A 288 3.73 -1.97 3.12
CA ASN A 288 2.84 -2.81 2.32
C ASN A 288 3.29 -2.81 0.85
N HIS A 289 4.33 -3.57 0.52
CA HIS A 289 4.80 -3.70 -0.86
C HIS A 289 5.39 -5.09 -1.14
N GLY A 290 5.14 -5.58 -2.36
CA GLY A 290 5.70 -6.84 -2.88
C GLY A 290 6.80 -6.64 -3.93
N TYR A 291 7.12 -5.38 -4.25
CA TYR A 291 8.18 -5.00 -5.17
C TYR A 291 9.15 -4.05 -4.47
N ALA A 292 10.41 -4.05 -4.91
CA ALA A 292 11.45 -3.17 -4.40
C ALA A 292 12.34 -2.68 -5.55
N VAL A 293 13.05 -1.58 -5.30
CA VAL A 293 14.08 -1.05 -6.21
C VAL A 293 15.36 -1.88 -6.06
N ASP A 294 15.95 -2.29 -7.18
CA ASP A 294 17.25 -2.97 -7.16
C ASP A 294 18.37 -1.97 -6.87
N ALA A 295 19.04 -2.12 -5.73
CA ALA A 295 20.16 -1.28 -5.32
C ALA A 295 21.30 -1.25 -6.36
N ALA A 296 21.55 -2.37 -7.06
CA ALA A 296 22.60 -2.43 -8.08
C ALA A 296 22.26 -1.53 -9.28
N SER A 297 20.99 -1.51 -9.69
CA SER A 297 20.49 -0.71 -10.82
C SER A 297 20.53 0.80 -10.57
N VAL A 298 20.61 1.23 -9.31
CA VAL A 298 20.78 2.66 -8.95
C VAL A 298 22.16 3.17 -9.37
N THR A 299 23.17 2.30 -9.43
CA THR A 299 24.53 2.66 -9.83
C THR A 299 24.55 3.13 -11.29
N GLY A 300 25.09 4.33 -11.53
CA GLY A 300 25.14 4.93 -12.87
C GLY A 300 23.93 5.80 -13.22
N THR A 301 22.95 5.89 -12.32
CA THR A 301 21.86 6.89 -12.40
C THR A 301 22.21 8.15 -11.61
N SER A 302 21.35 9.17 -11.67
CA SER A 302 21.44 10.39 -10.83
C SER A 302 20.81 10.20 -9.45
N LEU A 303 20.30 9.01 -9.12
CA LEU A 303 19.64 8.71 -7.86
C LEU A 303 20.67 8.41 -6.76
N VAL A 304 20.32 8.77 -5.53
CA VAL A 304 21.10 8.47 -4.33
C VAL A 304 20.18 7.77 -3.32
N VAL A 305 20.61 6.60 -2.85
CA VAL A 305 19.91 5.88 -1.77
C VAL A 305 19.97 6.70 -0.48
N THR A 306 18.80 6.94 0.13
CA THR A 306 18.66 7.73 1.36
C THR A 306 18.24 6.88 2.55
N HIS A 307 17.51 5.79 2.31
CA HIS A 307 17.03 4.90 3.35
C HIS A 307 17.22 3.44 2.96
N GLU A 308 17.44 2.59 3.95
CA GLU A 308 17.66 1.15 3.80
C GLU A 308 16.92 0.38 4.90
N GLU A 309 16.33 -0.76 4.56
CA GLU A 309 15.71 -1.67 5.54
C GLU A 309 16.80 -2.43 6.31
N VAL A 310 16.65 -2.52 7.64
CA VAL A 310 17.72 -3.02 8.52
C VAL A 310 17.91 -4.54 8.48
N ASN A 311 16.85 -5.30 8.24
CA ASN A 311 16.85 -6.76 8.22
C ASN A 311 17.33 -7.33 6.89
N ASP A 312 16.93 -6.75 5.75
CA ASP A 312 17.20 -7.32 4.42
C ASP A 312 17.99 -6.40 3.47
N HIS A 313 18.32 -5.19 3.90
CA HIS A 313 19.11 -4.21 3.16
C HIS A 313 18.50 -3.75 1.83
N THR A 314 17.18 -3.90 1.67
CA THR A 314 16.47 -3.36 0.51
C THR A 314 16.40 -1.84 0.54
N VAL A 315 16.29 -1.23 -0.65
CA VAL A 315 16.23 0.23 -0.81
C VAL A 315 14.87 0.74 -0.31
N GLU A 316 14.91 1.64 0.67
CA GLU A 316 13.71 2.19 1.31
C GLU A 316 13.49 3.68 1.01
N GLY A 317 14.44 4.31 0.33
CA GLY A 317 14.31 5.71 -0.04
C GLY A 317 15.38 6.16 -1.02
N LEU A 318 15.01 7.12 -1.86
CA LEU A 318 15.85 7.69 -2.91
C LEU A 318 15.72 9.20 -2.93
N ARG A 319 16.75 9.89 -3.41
CA ARG A 319 16.69 11.28 -3.85
C ARG A 319 17.32 11.45 -5.22
N LEU A 320 16.82 12.39 -6.02
CA LEU A 320 17.41 12.74 -7.31
C LEU A 320 18.46 13.84 -7.14
N THR A 321 19.63 13.66 -7.74
CA THR A 321 20.70 14.66 -7.69
C THR A 321 20.34 15.86 -8.57
N GLY A 322 20.50 17.08 -8.03
CA GLY A 322 20.25 18.32 -8.75
C GLY A 322 18.78 18.75 -8.82
N GLN A 323 17.85 17.97 -8.26
CA GLN A 323 16.43 18.29 -8.20
C GLN A 323 15.90 18.21 -6.76
N SER A 324 14.85 18.96 -6.46
CA SER A 324 14.12 18.87 -5.18
C SER A 324 13.14 17.69 -5.18
N ALA A 325 13.62 16.49 -5.53
CA ALA A 325 12.79 15.31 -5.67
C ALA A 325 13.34 14.13 -4.84
N PHE A 326 12.45 13.50 -4.07
CA PHE A 326 12.77 12.34 -3.24
C PHE A 326 11.59 11.38 -3.14
N SER A 327 11.84 10.17 -2.64
CA SER A 327 10.79 9.19 -2.41
C SER A 327 11.17 8.18 -1.34
N VAL A 328 10.16 7.51 -0.79
CA VAL A 328 10.30 6.45 0.22
C VAL A 328 9.37 5.27 -0.08
N GLN A 329 9.85 4.06 0.20
CA GLN A 329 9.16 2.81 -0.11
C GLN A 329 8.10 2.44 0.94
N PHE A 330 8.32 2.85 2.19
CA PHE A 330 7.36 2.73 3.29
C PHE A 330 6.27 3.82 3.26
N HIS A 331 5.34 3.78 4.22
CA HIS A 331 4.23 4.72 4.38
C HIS A 331 4.46 5.69 5.56
N PRO A 332 4.95 6.92 5.30
CA PRO A 332 5.08 7.98 6.31
C PRO A 332 3.75 8.37 6.96
N ASP A 333 2.64 8.16 6.23
CA ASP A 333 1.27 8.41 6.66
C ASP A 333 0.74 7.37 7.65
N ALA A 334 1.48 6.27 7.87
CA ALA A 334 1.11 5.16 8.74
C ALA A 334 -0.28 4.61 8.41
N ALA A 335 -1.25 4.69 9.33
CA ALA A 335 -2.65 4.32 9.12
C ALA A 335 -2.84 2.95 8.42
N PRO A 336 -2.50 1.85 9.10
CA PRO A 336 -2.05 1.81 10.50
C PRO A 336 -0.52 1.78 10.63
N GLY A 337 -0.02 1.94 11.86
CA GLY A 337 1.39 1.77 12.19
C GLY A 337 2.02 2.97 12.92
N PRO A 338 3.34 2.95 13.11
CA PRO A 338 4.10 3.98 13.83
C PRO A 338 4.15 5.30 13.05
N HIS A 339 4.25 6.41 13.77
CA HIS A 339 4.33 7.76 13.19
C HIS A 339 5.77 8.29 13.09
N ASP A 340 6.77 7.43 13.31
CA ASP A 340 8.19 7.79 13.40
C ASP A 340 8.74 8.47 12.13
N ALA A 341 8.05 8.30 10.99
CA ALA A 341 8.45 8.84 9.69
C ALA A 341 7.54 9.99 9.20
N GLU A 342 6.62 10.49 10.02
CA GLU A 342 5.68 11.56 9.63
C GLU A 342 6.41 12.88 9.28
N ASP A 343 7.64 13.06 9.75
CA ASP A 343 8.53 14.21 9.48
C ASP A 343 8.92 14.35 8.00
N LEU A 344 8.81 13.29 7.20
CA LEU A 344 9.06 13.34 5.75
C LEU A 344 8.06 14.26 5.02
N PHE A 345 6.83 14.40 5.54
CA PHE A 345 5.89 15.39 5.01
C PHE A 345 6.32 16.82 5.36
N ASP A 346 6.96 17.04 6.52
CA ASP A 346 7.53 18.35 6.87
C ASP A 346 8.71 18.67 5.97
N HIS A 347 9.57 17.69 5.70
CA HIS A 347 10.65 17.84 4.72
C HIS A 347 10.11 18.23 3.33
N PHE A 348 9.01 17.64 2.89
CA PHE A 348 8.37 18.02 1.62
C PHE A 348 7.86 19.47 1.64
N VAL A 349 7.29 19.93 2.75
CA VAL A 349 6.90 21.34 2.94
C VAL A 349 8.11 22.28 2.87
N ASP A 350 9.23 21.92 3.49
CA ASP A 350 10.46 22.70 3.44
C ASP A 350 10.96 22.85 1.99
N LEU A 351 10.92 21.78 1.18
CA LEU A 351 11.32 21.83 -0.22
C LEU A 351 10.42 22.77 -1.06
N MET A 352 9.11 22.81 -0.77
CA MET A 352 8.15 23.70 -1.44
C MET A 352 8.34 25.16 -1.04
N THR A 353 8.63 25.45 0.22
CA THR A 353 8.80 26.83 0.72
C THR A 353 10.16 27.44 0.36
N GLN A 354 11.20 26.63 0.19
CA GLN A 354 12.52 27.10 -0.24
C GLN A 354 12.56 27.56 -1.71
N LYS A 355 11.47 27.32 -2.46
CA LYS A 355 11.29 27.75 -3.85
C LYS A 355 11.11 29.28 -3.92
N GLY A 356 12.24 29.99 -3.80
CA GLY A 356 12.31 31.46 -3.78
C GLY A 356 13.64 32.01 -3.24
N ALA A 357 14.45 31.20 -2.56
CA ALA A 357 15.81 31.61 -2.19
C ALA A 357 16.79 31.24 -3.33
N PRO A 358 17.55 32.19 -3.90
CA PRO A 358 18.62 31.85 -4.81
C PRO A 358 19.59 30.90 -4.10
N GLN A 359 19.83 29.72 -4.68
CA GLN A 359 20.99 28.91 -4.34
C GLN A 359 22.23 29.70 -4.77
N HIS A 360 22.73 30.54 -3.88
CA HIS A 360 23.96 31.28 -4.08
C HIS A 360 25.15 30.34 -3.92
N ALA A 361 25.82 30.14 -5.06
CA ALA A 361 27.23 29.80 -5.30
C ALA A 361 27.76 28.46 -4.76
#